data_AF-A0A2S2KPE2-F1
#
_entry.id   AF-A0A2S2KPE2-F1
#
_cell.length_a   1.000
_cell.length_b   1.000
_cell.length_c   1.000
_cell.angle_alpha   90.00
_cell.angle_beta   90.00
_cell.angle_gamma   90.00
#
_symmetry.space_group_name_H-M   'P 1'
#
loop_
_entity.id
_entity.type
_entity.pdbx_description
1 polymer ?
#
loop_
_entity_poly.entity_id
_entity_poly.type
_entity_poly.pdbx_seq_one_letter_code
_entity_poly.pdbx_strand_id
1 'polypeptide(L)'
;MEETSLVDSDYNRKKLFKKGINLMADEKLEDAIVVFEQALRIEPNNIETLMKLGYARFHLEDYGEALKIYDKILDVDVTNPEAWNLKGLVHYEQKNFSKALDSVDKAIETDPTYAMAWYNKACFLSLLNQVPESLEALKRSIEIDVKNARRSIRDKDFSNVRIEEGFKRIQEVVVLESVRQGYHTLGSIVWTTFLDKADAETALRKLLEKGLIVKNEKRDGLSRIPIYDLAPNVAEKLGKEKKGLFGITRKTLPKPVKNLKELSQAIQSVRESIEEEDLEKTIEIFDTFIDPAKSGEQMIENFFDEHREIRLWKIRLKDRGEEYLIENKEKMLVLFGNIEATITKKLRNEISYSADKSQ
;
A
#
# COMPACT_ATOMS: atom_id res chain seq x y z
N MET A 1 53.18 -7.92 -17.78
CA MET A 1 52.40 -8.55 -16.69
C MET A 1 51.06 -7.85 -16.72
N GLU A 2 50.12 -8.42 -17.46
CA GLU A 2 48.73 -7.98 -17.48
C GLU A 2 48.08 -8.44 -16.17
N GLU A 3 47.62 -7.50 -15.36
CA GLU A 3 46.90 -7.80 -14.12
C GLU A 3 45.55 -8.43 -14.45
N THR A 4 45.48 -9.73 -14.21
CA THR A 4 44.27 -10.52 -14.12
C THR A 4 43.39 -10.04 -12.96
N SER A 5 42.35 -9.25 -13.23
CA SER A 5 41.20 -9.10 -12.32
C SER A 5 39.91 -9.40 -13.09
N LEU A 6 39.50 -10.66 -13.02
CA LEU A 6 38.35 -11.27 -13.70
C LEU A 6 37.02 -11.04 -12.96
N VAL A 7 36.78 -9.86 -12.38
CA VAL A 7 35.44 -9.54 -11.86
C VAL A 7 35.08 -8.10 -12.18
N ASP A 8 34.15 -7.96 -13.12
CA ASP A 8 33.53 -6.69 -13.48
C ASP A 8 33.02 -5.97 -12.20
N SER A 9 33.58 -4.79 -11.93
CA SER A 9 33.24 -3.98 -10.75
C SER A 9 31.76 -3.61 -10.75
N ASP A 10 31.15 -3.45 -11.93
CA ASP A 10 29.71 -3.21 -12.07
C ASP A 10 28.90 -4.45 -11.69
N TYR A 11 29.38 -5.65 -12.02
CA TYR A 11 28.73 -6.90 -11.65
C TYR A 11 28.72 -7.10 -10.12
N ASN A 12 29.86 -6.87 -9.47
CA ASN A 12 29.97 -6.97 -8.02
C ASN A 12 29.10 -5.93 -7.30
N ARG A 13 29.08 -4.67 -7.75
CA ARG A 13 28.20 -3.63 -7.20
C ARG A 13 26.74 -4.03 -7.32
N LYS A 14 26.28 -4.44 -8.51
CA LYS A 14 24.89 -4.87 -8.74
C LYS A 14 24.51 -6.06 -7.86
N LYS A 15 25.42 -7.01 -7.65
CA LYS A 15 25.21 -8.16 -6.77
C LYS A 15 25.05 -7.73 -5.31
N LEU A 16 25.92 -6.85 -4.81
CA LEU A 16 25.81 -6.32 -3.45
C LEU A 16 24.53 -5.52 -3.26
N PHE A 17 24.20 -4.63 -4.21
CA PHE A 17 22.96 -3.86 -4.17
C PHE A 17 21.73 -4.76 -4.07
N LYS A 18 21.61 -5.78 -4.94
CA LYS A 18 20.51 -6.75 -4.89
C LYS A 18 20.46 -7.51 -3.56
N LYS A 19 21.62 -7.91 -3.02
CA LYS A 19 21.69 -8.56 -1.71
C LYS A 19 21.18 -7.64 -0.59
N GLY A 20 21.57 -6.36 -0.60
CA GLY A 20 21.08 -5.36 0.36
C GLY A 20 19.57 -5.17 0.28
N ILE A 21 19.01 -5.08 -0.93
CA ILE A 21 17.55 -5.00 -1.14
C ILE A 21 16.83 -6.24 -0.57
N ASN A 22 17.34 -7.44 -0.81
CA ASN A 22 16.74 -8.67 -0.28
C ASN A 22 16.76 -8.67 1.25
N LEU A 23 17.87 -8.23 1.88
CA LEU A 23 17.97 -8.11 3.33
C LEU A 23 16.96 -7.10 3.90
N MET A 24 16.73 -5.97 3.22
CA MET A 24 15.66 -5.04 3.59
C MET A 24 14.27 -5.68 3.50
N ALA A 25 14.00 -6.47 2.47
CA ALA A 25 12.72 -7.18 2.30
C ALA A 25 12.50 -8.27 3.37
N ASP A 26 13.59 -8.79 3.94
CA ASP A 26 13.61 -9.71 5.08
C ASP A 26 13.67 -8.98 6.45
N GLU A 27 13.51 -7.64 6.47
CA GLU A 27 13.57 -6.78 7.67
C GLU A 27 14.92 -6.81 8.42
N LYS A 28 15.99 -7.28 7.78
CA LYS A 28 17.36 -7.31 8.33
C LYS A 28 18.13 -6.04 7.96
N LEU A 29 17.73 -4.92 8.56
CA LEU A 29 18.25 -3.59 8.18
C LEU A 29 19.73 -3.40 8.54
N GLU A 30 20.20 -3.95 9.66
CA GLU A 30 21.62 -3.90 10.07
C GLU A 30 22.52 -4.62 9.06
N ASP A 31 22.12 -5.81 8.61
CA ASP A 31 22.85 -6.56 7.60
C ASP A 31 22.81 -5.84 6.24
N ALA A 32 21.66 -5.24 5.89
CA ALA A 32 21.51 -4.48 4.65
C ALA A 32 22.47 -3.27 4.62
N ILE A 33 22.61 -2.55 5.74
CA ILE A 33 23.55 -1.44 5.92
C ILE A 33 24.98 -1.88 5.59
N VAL A 34 25.45 -2.98 6.19
CA VAL A 34 26.81 -3.50 5.95
C VAL A 34 27.02 -3.80 4.47
N VAL A 35 26.03 -4.39 3.80
CA VAL A 35 26.10 -4.72 2.38
C VAL A 35 26.10 -3.47 1.49
N PHE A 36 25.31 -2.45 1.82
CA PHE A 36 25.31 -1.19 1.09
C PHE A 36 26.60 -0.40 1.29
N GLU A 37 27.17 -0.38 2.49
CA GLU A 37 28.48 0.21 2.75
C GLU A 37 29.59 -0.48 1.93
N GLN A 38 29.52 -1.81 1.76
CA GLN A 38 30.42 -2.54 0.86
C GLN A 38 30.23 -2.12 -0.61
N ALA A 39 28.99 -1.96 -1.08
CA ALA A 39 28.73 -1.49 -2.43
C ALA A 39 29.26 -0.06 -2.65
N LEU A 40 29.14 0.81 -1.66
CA LEU A 40 29.64 2.19 -1.71
C LEU A 40 31.16 2.30 -1.62
N ARG A 41 31.89 1.27 -1.15
CA ARG A 41 33.35 1.24 -1.28
C ARG A 41 33.80 1.09 -2.74
N ILE A 42 32.95 0.50 -3.60
CA ILE A 42 33.20 0.35 -5.04
C ILE A 42 32.81 1.64 -5.77
N GLU A 43 31.63 2.19 -5.46
CA GLU A 43 31.13 3.44 -6.06
C GLU A 43 30.57 4.38 -4.98
N PRO A 44 31.39 5.27 -4.41
CA PRO A 44 31.02 6.07 -3.23
C PRO A 44 29.83 7.02 -3.43
N ASN A 45 29.57 7.43 -4.67
CA ASN A 45 28.57 8.44 -5.03
C ASN A 45 27.35 7.83 -5.72
N ASN A 46 27.16 6.51 -5.64
CA ASN A 46 25.98 5.86 -6.20
C ASN A 46 24.72 6.27 -5.42
N ILE A 47 23.93 7.19 -5.99
CA ILE A 47 22.74 7.77 -5.34
C ILE A 47 21.74 6.68 -4.95
N GLU A 48 21.47 5.70 -5.81
CA GLU A 48 20.49 4.63 -5.52
C GLU A 48 20.89 3.83 -4.26
N THR A 49 22.17 3.50 -4.13
CA THR A 49 22.69 2.78 -2.96
C THR A 49 22.68 3.67 -1.71
N LEU A 50 23.06 4.94 -1.84
CA LEU A 50 22.98 5.92 -0.75
C LEU A 50 21.54 6.08 -0.25
N MET A 51 20.56 6.13 -1.15
CA MET A 51 19.14 6.23 -0.79
C MET A 51 18.69 5.04 0.05
N LYS A 52 19.08 3.82 -0.32
CA LYS A 52 18.74 2.61 0.45
C LYS A 52 19.46 2.56 1.79
N LEU A 53 20.72 2.99 1.85
CA LEU A 53 21.48 3.09 3.09
C LEU A 53 20.83 4.12 4.04
N GLY A 54 20.50 5.31 3.53
CA GLY A 54 19.84 6.37 4.30
C GLY A 54 18.48 5.94 4.82
N TYR A 55 17.70 5.24 3.99
CA TYR A 55 16.43 4.63 4.40
C TYR A 55 16.63 3.63 5.54
N ALA A 56 17.57 2.69 5.41
CA ALA A 56 17.82 1.69 6.45
C ALA A 56 18.27 2.33 7.78
N ARG A 57 19.15 3.33 7.73
CA ARG A 57 19.59 4.10 8.90
C ARG A 57 18.44 4.86 9.57
N PHE A 58 17.58 5.51 8.77
CA PHE A 58 16.40 6.20 9.27
C PHE A 58 15.44 5.24 10.00
N HIS A 59 15.19 4.06 9.44
CA HIS A 59 14.29 3.07 10.04
C HIS A 59 14.87 2.36 11.27
N LEU A 60 16.19 2.39 11.46
CA LEU A 60 16.86 1.99 12.70
C LEU A 60 16.99 3.15 13.70
N GLU A 61 16.33 4.28 13.45
CA GLU A 61 16.36 5.48 14.29
C GLU A 61 17.76 6.12 14.40
N ASP A 62 18.70 5.74 13.53
CA ASP A 62 20.02 6.35 13.40
C ASP A 62 19.93 7.64 12.56
N TYR A 63 19.18 8.60 13.11
CA TYR A 63 18.85 9.85 12.43
C TYR A 63 20.09 10.72 12.11
N GLY A 64 21.14 10.60 12.92
CA GLY A 64 22.40 11.31 12.70
C GLY A 64 23.11 10.85 11.44
N GLU A 65 23.28 9.53 11.27
CA GLU A 65 23.89 8.97 10.06
C GLU A 65 22.97 9.10 8.84
N ALA A 66 21.65 8.94 9.01
CA ALA A 66 20.69 9.15 7.93
C ALA A 66 20.80 10.56 7.33
N LEU A 67 20.90 11.61 8.17
CA LEU A 67 21.11 12.99 7.70
C LEU A 67 22.40 13.11 6.90
N LYS A 68 23.53 12.59 7.40
CA LYS A 68 24.81 12.62 6.68
C LYS A 68 24.74 11.94 5.31
N ILE A 69 24.00 10.85 5.21
CA ILE A 69 23.82 10.13 3.93
C ILE A 69 22.99 10.96 2.96
N TYR A 70 21.89 11.57 3.41
CA TYR A 70 21.10 12.44 2.54
C TYR A 70 21.83 13.74 2.18
N ASP A 71 22.63 14.30 3.09
CA ASP A 71 23.56 15.40 2.77
C ASP A 71 24.54 15.00 1.67
N LYS A 72 25.13 13.80 1.77
CA LYS A 72 26.02 13.27 0.72
C LYS A 72 25.32 13.10 -0.63
N ILE A 73 24.05 12.69 -0.65
CA ILE A 73 23.27 12.63 -1.90
C ILE A 73 23.14 14.04 -2.50
N LEU A 74 22.89 15.05 -1.67
CA LEU A 74 22.74 16.44 -2.09
C LEU A 74 24.06 17.10 -2.50
N ASP A 75 25.20 16.63 -1.98
CA ASP A 75 26.53 17.01 -2.49
C ASP A 75 26.77 16.50 -3.91
N VAL A 76 26.17 15.36 -4.28
CA VAL A 76 26.25 14.77 -5.62
C VAL A 76 25.19 15.35 -6.56
N ASP A 77 23.96 15.53 -6.08
CA ASP A 77 22.81 16.08 -6.79
C ASP A 77 21.98 16.97 -5.86
N VAL A 78 22.28 18.26 -5.87
CA VAL A 78 21.60 19.28 -5.05
C VAL A 78 20.12 19.45 -5.43
N THR A 79 19.73 19.01 -6.63
CA THR A 79 18.39 19.12 -7.18
C THR A 79 17.51 17.90 -6.91
N ASN A 80 17.97 16.94 -6.10
CA ASN A 80 17.23 15.74 -5.79
C ASN A 80 16.06 16.01 -4.81
N PRO A 81 14.79 16.01 -5.27
CA PRO A 81 13.65 16.34 -4.39
C PRO A 81 13.39 15.25 -3.35
N GLU A 82 13.71 13.99 -3.67
CA GLU A 82 13.50 12.86 -2.76
C GLU A 82 14.44 12.96 -1.55
N ALA A 83 15.73 13.28 -1.76
CA ALA A 83 16.70 13.46 -0.70
C ALA A 83 16.35 14.64 0.23
N TRP A 84 15.94 15.78 -0.33
CA TRP A 84 15.43 16.92 0.45
C TRP A 84 14.21 16.54 1.29
N ASN A 85 13.25 15.83 0.69
CA ASN A 85 12.06 15.37 1.41
C ASN A 85 12.39 14.37 2.53
N LEU A 86 13.31 13.43 2.29
CA LEU A 86 13.75 12.46 3.30
C LEU A 86 14.48 13.14 4.45
N LYS A 87 15.31 14.16 4.21
CA LYS A 87 15.86 15.01 5.29
C LYS A 87 14.77 15.68 6.12
N GLY A 88 13.71 16.15 5.46
CA GLY A 88 12.53 16.68 6.13
C GLY A 88 11.92 15.67 7.09
N LEU A 89 11.76 14.42 6.65
CA LEU A 89 11.28 13.32 7.51
C LEU A 89 12.23 13.01 8.66
N VAL A 90 13.55 13.05 8.48
CA VAL A 90 14.50 12.87 9.59
C VAL A 90 14.32 13.98 10.65
N HIS A 91 14.24 15.24 10.22
CA HIS A 91 14.01 16.35 11.15
C HIS A 91 12.64 16.30 11.84
N TYR A 92 11.62 15.79 11.15
CA TYR A 92 10.31 15.51 11.74
C TYR A 92 10.38 14.48 12.86
N GLU A 93 11.12 13.37 12.67
CA GLU A 93 11.28 12.37 13.72
C GLU A 93 12.02 12.93 14.93
N GLN A 94 13.01 13.80 14.68
CA GLN A 94 13.70 14.58 15.70
C GLN A 94 12.86 15.71 16.32
N LYS A 95 11.57 15.84 15.96
CA LYS A 95 10.64 16.91 16.40
C LYS A 95 11.11 18.33 16.09
N ASN A 96 11.98 18.49 15.09
CA ASN A 96 12.43 19.78 14.59
C ASN A 96 11.63 20.20 13.36
N PHE A 97 10.37 20.57 13.58
CA PHE A 97 9.43 20.86 12.48
C PHE A 97 9.84 22.06 11.62
N SER A 98 10.56 23.03 12.18
CA SER A 98 11.10 24.18 11.43
C SER A 98 12.11 23.72 10.37
N LYS A 99 13.12 22.93 10.74
CA LYS A 99 14.06 22.35 9.76
C LYS A 99 13.40 21.35 8.82
N ALA A 100 12.37 20.66 9.30
CA ALA A 100 11.59 19.75 8.48
C ALA A 100 10.89 20.51 7.34
N LEU A 101 10.28 21.66 7.65
CA LEU A 101 9.69 22.58 6.67
C LEU A 101 10.72 23.12 5.68
N ASP A 102 11.85 23.64 6.15
CA ASP A 102 12.92 24.13 5.27
C ASP A 102 13.36 23.07 4.24
N SER A 103 13.40 21.80 4.66
CA SER A 103 13.82 20.69 3.81
C SER A 103 12.77 20.33 2.76
N VAL A 104 11.48 20.26 3.13
CA VAL A 104 10.42 19.98 2.15
C VAL A 104 10.14 21.18 1.24
N ASP A 105 10.38 22.40 1.69
CA ASP A 105 10.32 23.59 0.83
C ASP A 105 11.38 23.53 -0.25
N LYS A 106 12.62 23.14 0.08
CA LYS A 106 13.66 22.87 -0.93
C LYS A 106 13.28 21.74 -1.88
N ALA A 107 12.68 20.67 -1.39
CA ALA A 107 12.19 19.59 -2.26
C ALA A 107 11.15 20.12 -3.28
N ILE A 108 10.24 20.99 -2.84
CA ILE A 108 9.23 21.64 -3.68
C ILE A 108 9.86 22.63 -4.67
N GLU A 109 10.87 23.39 -4.24
CA GLU A 109 11.62 24.29 -5.12
C GLU A 109 12.33 23.52 -6.24
N THR A 110 12.90 22.35 -5.93
CA THR A 110 13.57 21.49 -6.92
C THR A 110 12.60 20.77 -7.84
N ASP A 111 11.46 20.29 -7.33
CA ASP A 111 10.39 19.69 -8.10
C ASP A 111 9.01 20.07 -7.52
N PRO A 112 8.33 21.09 -8.11
CA PRO A 112 7.00 21.50 -7.66
C PRO A 112 5.91 20.45 -7.85
N THR A 113 6.19 19.39 -8.63
CA THR A 113 5.29 18.26 -8.88
C THR A 113 5.56 17.06 -7.98
N TYR A 114 6.48 17.17 -7.02
CA TYR A 114 6.74 16.09 -6.08
C TYR A 114 5.68 16.05 -4.96
N ALA A 115 4.62 15.27 -5.18
CA ALA A 115 3.42 15.23 -4.32
C ALA A 115 3.72 14.96 -2.84
N MET A 116 4.72 14.12 -2.55
CA MET A 116 5.08 13.76 -1.18
C MET A 116 5.72 14.90 -0.38
N ALA A 117 6.45 15.81 -1.03
CA ALA A 117 6.98 16.99 -0.35
C ALA A 117 5.86 17.93 0.10
N TRP A 118 4.86 18.15 -0.76
CA TRP A 118 3.64 18.88 -0.39
C TRP A 118 2.86 18.19 0.74
N TYR A 119 2.76 16.85 0.72
CA TYR A 119 2.10 16.09 1.77
C TYR A 119 2.81 16.26 3.12
N ASN A 120 4.12 16.10 3.14
CA ASN A 120 4.93 16.23 4.36
C ASN A 120 4.92 17.67 4.87
N LYS A 121 5.00 18.67 3.98
CA LYS A 121 4.79 20.09 4.33
C LYS A 121 3.46 20.29 5.04
N ALA A 122 2.38 19.72 4.52
CA ALA A 122 1.07 19.82 5.15
C ALA A 122 1.06 19.20 6.56
N CYS A 123 1.69 18.03 6.75
CA CYS A 123 1.80 17.38 8.07
C CYS A 123 2.58 18.28 9.06
N PHE A 124 3.70 18.86 8.62
CA PHE A 124 4.54 19.68 9.50
C PHE A 124 3.87 21.00 9.88
N LEU A 125 3.21 21.67 8.92
CA LEU A 125 2.39 22.86 9.18
C LEU A 125 1.23 22.55 10.13
N SER A 126 0.60 21.39 9.96
CA SER A 126 -0.46 20.90 10.83
C SER A 126 0.02 20.80 12.28
N LEU A 127 1.16 20.17 12.51
CA LEU A 127 1.77 20.03 13.85
C LEU A 127 2.23 21.36 14.45
N LEU A 128 2.54 22.35 13.63
CA LEU A 128 2.81 23.72 14.04
C LEU A 128 1.53 24.57 14.21
N ASN A 129 0.35 23.96 14.05
CA ASN A 129 -0.95 24.60 14.12
C ASN A 129 -1.17 25.72 13.08
N GLN A 130 -0.45 25.66 11.96
CA GLN A 130 -0.62 26.50 10.78
C GLN A 130 -1.65 25.87 9.84
N VAL A 131 -2.89 25.85 10.32
CA VAL A 131 -4.01 25.09 9.73
C VAL A 131 -4.36 25.54 8.31
N PRO A 132 -4.47 26.85 7.98
CA PRO A 132 -4.78 27.29 6.61
C PRO A 132 -3.73 26.85 5.59
N GLU A 133 -2.46 27.03 5.92
CA GLU A 133 -1.33 26.67 5.05
C GLU A 133 -1.20 25.16 4.90
N SER A 134 -1.45 24.40 5.98
CA SER A 134 -1.50 22.94 5.95
C SER A 134 -2.55 22.44 4.95
N LEU A 135 -3.75 23.01 4.98
CA LEU A 135 -4.83 22.65 4.05
C LEU A 135 -4.49 22.95 2.59
N GLU A 136 -3.85 24.09 2.32
CA GLU A 136 -3.46 24.43 0.94
C GLU A 136 -2.35 23.50 0.44
N ALA A 137 -1.36 23.18 1.28
CA ALA A 137 -0.30 22.22 0.94
C ALA A 137 -0.88 20.81 0.70
N LEU A 138 -1.81 20.36 1.56
CA LEU A 138 -2.46 19.06 1.40
C LEU A 138 -3.30 19.00 0.12
N LYS A 139 -4.06 20.06 -0.16
CA LYS A 139 -4.81 20.21 -1.41
C LYS A 139 -3.86 20.12 -2.61
N ARG A 140 -2.73 20.83 -2.58
CA ARG A 140 -1.73 20.76 -3.65
C ARG A 140 -1.18 19.36 -3.86
N SER A 141 -0.90 18.64 -2.77
CA SER A 141 -0.46 17.25 -2.81
C SER A 141 -1.50 16.33 -3.47
N ILE A 142 -2.79 16.53 -3.17
CA ILE A 142 -3.91 15.74 -3.70
C ILE A 142 -4.17 16.05 -5.19
N GLU A 143 -4.00 17.30 -5.62
CA GLU A 143 -4.09 17.68 -7.03
C GLU A 143 -3.06 16.95 -7.90
N ILE A 144 -1.88 16.68 -7.34
CA ILE A 144 -0.80 15.96 -8.02
C ILE A 144 -1.01 14.43 -7.92
N ASP A 145 -1.25 13.91 -6.72
CA ASP A 145 -1.57 12.49 -6.50
C ASP A 145 -2.80 12.34 -5.60
N VAL A 146 -3.93 11.98 -6.21
CA VAL A 146 -5.22 11.79 -5.53
C VAL A 146 -5.17 10.74 -4.43
N LYS A 147 -4.21 9.79 -4.46
CA LYS A 147 -4.06 8.77 -3.40
C LYS A 147 -3.73 9.40 -2.04
N ASN A 148 -3.13 10.59 -2.04
CA ASN A 148 -2.82 11.33 -0.81
C ASN A 148 -4.07 11.77 -0.04
N ALA A 149 -5.22 11.89 -0.71
CA ALA A 149 -6.48 12.19 -0.04
C ALA A 149 -6.88 11.05 0.92
N ARG A 150 -6.74 9.80 0.47
CA ARG A 150 -7.02 8.63 1.33
C ARG A 150 -5.96 8.47 2.41
N ARG A 151 -4.69 8.79 2.10
CA ARG A 151 -3.58 8.76 3.06
C ARG A 151 -3.85 9.69 4.24
N SER A 152 -4.30 10.93 3.98
CA SER A 152 -4.52 11.94 5.02
C SER A 152 -5.64 11.58 6.00
N ILE A 153 -6.64 10.78 5.59
CA ILE A 153 -7.71 10.30 6.50
C ILE A 153 -7.15 9.46 7.66
N ARG A 154 -6.08 8.70 7.42
CA ARG A 154 -5.46 7.82 8.42
C ARG A 154 -4.34 8.49 9.18
N ASP A 155 -3.89 9.64 8.72
CA ASP A 155 -2.73 10.32 9.28
C ASP A 155 -3.14 11.10 10.54
N LYS A 156 -2.42 10.84 11.63
CA LYS A 156 -2.67 11.48 12.92
C LYS A 156 -2.22 12.93 12.93
N ASP A 157 -1.28 13.29 12.05
CA ASP A 157 -0.71 14.64 12.02
C ASP A 157 -1.75 15.69 11.62
N PHE A 158 -2.85 15.28 10.96
CA PHE A 158 -3.96 16.17 10.60
C PHE A 158 -5.07 16.27 11.67
N SER A 159 -4.85 15.82 12.91
CA SER A 159 -5.91 15.79 13.93
C SER A 159 -6.59 17.14 14.19
N ASN A 160 -5.82 18.23 14.23
CA ASN A 160 -6.33 19.60 14.39
C ASN A 160 -7.01 20.16 13.12
N VAL A 161 -6.68 19.61 11.94
CA VAL A 161 -7.22 20.06 10.64
C VAL A 161 -8.55 19.38 10.31
N ARG A 162 -8.82 18.20 10.88
CA ARG A 162 -10.01 17.38 10.57
C ARG A 162 -11.35 18.10 10.78
N ILE A 163 -11.41 19.02 11.73
CA ILE A 163 -12.64 19.79 12.02
C ILE A 163 -12.94 20.85 10.96
N GLU A 164 -11.93 21.25 10.19
CA GLU A 164 -12.01 22.33 9.23
C GLU A 164 -12.79 21.93 7.99
N GLU A 165 -13.52 22.91 7.44
CA GLU A 165 -14.31 22.71 6.23
C GLU A 165 -13.44 22.31 5.02
N GLY A 166 -12.18 22.77 4.99
CA GLY A 166 -11.22 22.36 3.97
C GLY A 166 -10.92 20.86 4.01
N PHE A 167 -10.78 20.28 5.21
CA PHE A 167 -10.51 18.85 5.36
C PHE A 167 -11.76 18.02 5.10
N LYS A 168 -12.95 18.49 5.48
CA LYS A 168 -14.22 17.83 5.15
C LYS A 168 -14.43 17.66 3.65
N ARG A 169 -14.00 18.65 2.84
CA ARG A 169 -13.99 18.50 1.36
C ARG A 169 -13.06 17.38 0.88
N ILE A 170 -11.95 17.12 1.57
CA ILE A 170 -11.07 15.99 1.26
C ILE A 170 -11.76 14.67 1.59
N GLN A 171 -12.49 14.59 2.72
CA GLN A 171 -13.31 13.43 3.05
C GLN A 171 -14.36 13.14 1.96
N GLU A 172 -15.01 14.19 1.43
CA GLU A 172 -15.91 14.06 0.28
C GLU A 172 -15.22 13.49 -0.95
N VAL A 173 -14.00 13.92 -1.29
CA VAL A 173 -13.22 13.36 -2.40
C VAL A 173 -12.96 11.87 -2.20
N VAL A 174 -12.57 11.47 -0.98
CA VAL A 174 -12.31 10.07 -0.63
C VAL A 174 -13.57 9.21 -0.72
N VAL A 175 -14.71 9.72 -0.26
CA VAL A 175 -16.01 9.03 -0.37
C VAL A 175 -16.47 8.95 -1.83
N LEU A 176 -16.33 10.03 -2.60
CA LEU A 176 -16.69 10.06 -4.01
C LEU A 176 -15.86 9.05 -4.81
N GLU A 177 -14.57 8.94 -4.51
CA GLU A 177 -13.67 7.95 -5.13
C GLU A 177 -14.08 6.51 -4.73
N SER A 178 -14.46 6.28 -3.47
CA SER A 178 -15.01 4.98 -3.03
C SER A 178 -16.29 4.61 -3.80
N VAL A 179 -17.22 5.55 -3.98
CA VAL A 179 -18.42 5.34 -4.81
C VAL A 179 -18.05 5.11 -6.28
N ARG A 180 -17.09 5.87 -6.84
CA ARG A 180 -16.60 5.69 -8.21
C ARG A 180 -16.04 4.29 -8.43
N GLN A 181 -15.37 3.72 -7.43
CA GLN A 181 -14.80 2.37 -7.46
C GLN A 181 -15.85 1.25 -7.31
N GLY A 182 -17.11 1.58 -7.03
CA GLY A 182 -18.22 0.62 -6.90
C GLY A 182 -18.54 0.22 -5.46
N TYR A 183 -18.06 0.97 -4.46
CA TYR A 183 -18.47 0.75 -3.08
C TYR A 183 -19.76 1.52 -2.80
N HIS A 184 -20.86 0.79 -2.90
CA HIS A 184 -22.20 1.36 -2.99
C HIS A 184 -22.92 1.54 -1.65
N THR A 185 -22.47 0.87 -0.58
CA THR A 185 -23.14 0.93 0.72
C THR A 185 -22.32 1.75 1.71
N LEU A 186 -22.98 2.34 2.71
CA LEU A 186 -22.28 3.06 3.79
C LEU A 186 -21.20 2.18 4.45
N GLY A 187 -21.50 0.90 4.73
CA GLY A 187 -20.54 -0.02 5.33
C GLY A 187 -19.30 -0.25 4.46
N SER A 188 -19.49 -0.49 3.15
CA SER A 188 -18.35 -0.64 2.23
C SER A 188 -17.55 0.64 2.04
N ILE A 189 -18.20 1.81 2.13
CA ILE A 189 -17.53 3.11 2.04
C ILE A 189 -16.69 3.35 3.29
N VAL A 190 -17.27 3.17 4.49
CA VAL A 190 -16.54 3.25 5.77
C VAL A 190 -15.32 2.32 5.76
N TRP A 191 -15.52 1.05 5.37
CA TRP A 191 -14.43 0.07 5.30
C TRP A 191 -13.29 0.48 4.37
N THR A 192 -13.61 0.99 3.18
CA THR A 192 -12.60 1.34 2.18
C THR A 192 -11.93 2.68 2.48
N THR A 193 -12.67 3.64 3.03
CA THR A 193 -12.16 5.00 3.27
C THR A 193 -11.46 5.15 4.60
N PHE A 194 -11.72 4.26 5.57
CA PHE A 194 -11.31 4.38 6.97
C PHE A 194 -11.88 5.62 7.68
N LEU A 195 -12.88 6.27 7.10
CA LEU A 195 -13.66 7.28 7.80
C LEU A 195 -14.52 6.62 8.87
N ASP A 196 -14.80 7.34 9.96
CA ASP A 196 -15.88 6.91 10.82
C ASP A 196 -17.24 7.05 10.12
N LYS A 197 -18.25 6.43 10.70
CA LYS A 197 -19.59 6.41 10.13
C LYS A 197 -20.20 7.81 9.99
N ALA A 198 -19.96 8.71 10.95
CA ALA A 198 -20.56 10.03 10.98
C ALA A 198 -19.96 10.95 9.90
N ASP A 199 -18.64 10.88 9.70
CA ASP A 199 -17.92 11.59 8.65
C ASP A 199 -18.32 11.06 7.27
N ALA A 200 -18.40 9.74 7.10
CA ALA A 200 -18.85 9.13 5.85
C ALA A 200 -20.30 9.53 5.51
N GLU A 201 -21.22 9.52 6.49
CA GLU A 201 -22.60 9.98 6.29
C GLU A 201 -22.68 11.47 5.95
N THR A 202 -21.83 12.30 6.57
CA THR A 202 -21.76 13.74 6.29
C THR A 202 -21.24 14.01 4.89
N ALA A 203 -20.17 13.34 4.49
CA ALA A 203 -19.63 13.42 3.13
C ALA A 203 -20.67 12.96 2.10
N LEU A 204 -21.34 11.82 2.32
CA LEU A 204 -22.40 11.33 1.43
C LEU A 204 -23.56 12.34 1.29
N ARG A 205 -24.01 12.94 2.41
CA ARG A 205 -25.03 13.98 2.39
C ARG A 205 -24.59 15.19 1.57
N LYS A 206 -23.37 15.67 1.75
CA LYS A 206 -22.81 16.81 1.00
C LYS A 206 -22.67 16.51 -0.49
N LEU A 207 -22.24 15.29 -0.85
CA LEU A 207 -22.15 14.85 -2.24
C LEU A 207 -23.54 14.75 -2.90
N LEU A 208 -24.58 14.34 -2.15
CA LEU A 208 -25.98 14.36 -2.61
C LEU A 208 -26.47 15.80 -2.83
N GLU A 209 -26.24 16.70 -1.87
CA GLU A 209 -26.58 18.14 -1.97
C GLU A 209 -25.93 18.79 -3.20
N LYS A 210 -24.69 18.39 -3.52
CA LYS A 210 -23.95 18.87 -4.70
C LYS A 210 -24.37 18.19 -6.00
N GLY A 211 -25.27 17.20 -5.95
CA GLY A 211 -25.70 16.43 -7.12
C GLY A 211 -24.57 15.60 -7.75
N LEU A 212 -23.57 15.22 -6.97
CA LEU A 212 -22.42 14.43 -7.45
C LEU A 212 -22.67 12.92 -7.38
N ILE A 213 -23.51 12.52 -6.43
CA ILE A 213 -23.99 11.15 -6.26
C ILE A 213 -25.52 11.14 -6.18
N VAL A 214 -26.11 9.97 -6.35
CA VAL A 214 -27.53 9.69 -6.14
C VAL A 214 -27.69 8.58 -5.10
N LYS A 215 -28.82 8.59 -4.40
CA LYS A 215 -29.18 7.58 -3.39
C LYS A 215 -30.35 6.75 -3.91
N ASN A 216 -30.13 5.44 -3.99
CA ASN A 216 -31.13 4.43 -4.33
C ASN A 216 -31.36 3.50 -3.12
N GLU A 217 -32.32 2.59 -3.23
CA GLU A 217 -32.56 1.55 -2.23
C GLU A 217 -32.46 0.17 -2.89
N LYS A 218 -31.78 -0.77 -2.23
CA LYS A 218 -31.80 -2.19 -2.61
C LYS A 218 -32.52 -2.99 -1.53
N ARG A 219 -33.43 -3.86 -1.97
CA ARG A 219 -34.07 -4.83 -1.07
C ARG A 219 -33.07 -5.91 -0.68
N ASP A 220 -32.98 -6.16 0.61
CA ASP A 220 -32.22 -7.26 1.19
C ASP A 220 -33.12 -7.97 2.22
N GLY A 221 -33.75 -9.06 1.80
CA GLY A 221 -34.84 -9.70 2.55
C GLY A 221 -36.00 -8.73 2.82
N LEU A 222 -36.31 -8.51 4.10
CA LEU A 222 -37.34 -7.58 4.58
C LEU A 222 -36.83 -6.13 4.71
N SER A 223 -35.52 -5.92 4.64
CA SER A 223 -34.88 -4.63 4.87
C SER A 223 -34.59 -3.91 3.56
N ARG A 224 -34.55 -2.57 3.62
CA ARG A 224 -34.09 -1.73 2.52
C ARG A 224 -32.76 -1.10 2.89
N ILE A 225 -31.75 -1.32 2.05
CA ILE A 225 -30.40 -0.80 2.27
C ILE A 225 -30.17 0.36 1.32
N PRO A 226 -29.72 1.53 1.83
CA PRO A 226 -29.37 2.65 0.97
C PRO A 226 -28.12 2.32 0.14
N ILE A 227 -28.19 2.61 -1.14
CA ILE A 227 -27.12 2.47 -2.12
C ILE A 227 -26.78 3.83 -2.71
N TYR A 228 -25.50 4.11 -2.88
CA TYR A 228 -24.98 5.34 -3.44
C TYR A 228 -24.28 5.06 -4.77
N ASP A 229 -24.60 5.86 -5.78
CA ASP A 229 -24.04 5.77 -7.14
C ASP A 229 -23.63 7.15 -7.63
N LEU A 230 -22.68 7.23 -8.57
CA LEU A 230 -22.37 8.50 -9.25
C LEU A 230 -23.60 9.04 -9.98
N ALA A 231 -23.84 10.34 -9.87
CA ALA A 231 -24.86 11.01 -10.65
C ALA A 231 -24.52 10.92 -12.16
N PRO A 232 -25.53 10.81 -13.06
CA PRO A 232 -25.30 10.56 -14.49
C PRO A 232 -24.33 11.56 -15.16
N ASN A 233 -24.51 12.86 -14.87
CA ASN A 233 -23.67 13.96 -15.35
C ASN A 233 -22.21 13.88 -14.88
N VAL A 234 -21.96 13.29 -13.70
CA VAL A 234 -20.62 13.08 -13.14
C VAL A 234 -19.98 11.82 -13.71
N ALA A 235 -20.77 10.75 -13.81
CA ALA A 235 -20.40 9.49 -14.42
C ALA A 235 -19.89 9.63 -15.87
N GLU A 236 -20.46 10.55 -16.66
CA GLU A 236 -20.02 10.85 -18.01
C GLU A 236 -18.64 11.55 -18.04
N LYS A 237 -18.38 12.45 -17.08
CA LYS A 237 -17.15 13.26 -17.02
C LYS A 237 -15.97 12.51 -16.41
N LEU A 238 -16.20 11.82 -15.31
CA LEU A 238 -15.16 11.06 -14.60
C LEU A 238 -14.90 9.70 -15.25
N GLY A 239 -15.76 9.31 -16.20
CA GLY A 239 -15.90 7.93 -16.63
C GLY A 239 -16.44 7.07 -15.48
N LYS A 240 -17.54 6.34 -15.71
CA LYS A 240 -17.73 5.13 -14.92
C LYS A 240 -16.58 4.24 -15.31
N GLU A 241 -15.67 3.98 -14.39
CA GLU A 241 -14.94 2.72 -14.39
C GLU A 241 -16.02 1.63 -14.25
N LYS A 242 -16.67 1.28 -15.37
CA LYS A 242 -17.57 0.13 -15.45
C LYS A 242 -16.68 -1.09 -15.33
N LYS A 243 -16.47 -1.46 -14.09
CA LYS A 243 -15.85 -2.72 -13.73
C LYS A 243 -17.01 -3.57 -13.22
N GLY A 244 -17.27 -4.68 -13.91
CA GLY A 244 -18.37 -5.56 -13.53
C GLY A 244 -18.16 -6.04 -12.10
N LEU A 245 -18.95 -5.52 -11.15
CA LEU A 245 -18.93 -5.72 -9.69
C LEU A 245 -17.58 -5.56 -8.96
N PHE A 246 -16.43 -5.62 -9.63
CA PHE A 246 -15.06 -5.53 -9.09
C PHE A 246 -14.07 -5.06 -10.17
N GLY A 247 -13.67 -3.80 -10.16
CA GLY A 247 -12.22 -3.57 -10.31
C GLY A 247 -11.45 -3.68 -11.66
N ILE A 248 -11.91 -4.14 -12.84
CA ILE A 248 -11.04 -4.21 -14.06
C ILE A 248 -11.63 -3.65 -15.39
N THR A 249 -10.90 -2.72 -16.02
CA THR A 249 -11.12 -2.22 -17.40
C THR A 249 -10.76 -3.32 -18.40
N ARG A 250 -11.71 -3.77 -19.23
CA ARG A 250 -11.42 -4.69 -20.33
C ARG A 250 -10.62 -3.98 -21.42
N LYS A 251 -9.33 -4.25 -21.49
CA LYS A 251 -8.66 -4.55 -22.77
C LYS A 251 -7.67 -5.69 -22.55
N THR A 252 -7.77 -6.70 -23.43
CA THR A 252 -7.20 -8.06 -23.42
C THR A 252 -7.93 -9.07 -22.51
N LEU A 253 -8.36 -10.20 -23.09
CA LEU A 253 -8.65 -11.44 -22.34
C LEU A 253 -7.31 -12.17 -22.22
N PRO A 254 -6.72 -12.41 -21.01
CA PRO A 254 -6.69 -13.77 -20.39
C PRO A 254 -6.33 -13.86 -18.85
N LYS A 255 -6.40 -15.07 -18.24
CA LYS A 255 -5.86 -15.56 -16.93
C LYS A 255 -6.68 -15.67 -15.61
N PRO A 256 -7.77 -14.94 -15.27
CA PRO A 256 -8.33 -14.96 -13.89
C PRO A 256 -8.91 -16.30 -13.42
N VAL A 257 -9.64 -17.00 -14.29
CA VAL A 257 -10.38 -18.23 -13.90
C VAL A 257 -9.42 -19.40 -13.61
N LYS A 258 -8.31 -19.48 -14.35
CA LYS A 258 -7.28 -20.51 -14.14
C LYS A 258 -6.61 -20.30 -12.78
N ASN A 259 -6.22 -19.07 -12.47
CA ASN A 259 -5.57 -18.72 -11.20
C ASN A 259 -6.50 -18.90 -9.99
N LEU A 260 -7.80 -18.56 -10.10
CA LEU A 260 -8.77 -18.78 -9.01
C LEU A 260 -9.03 -20.26 -8.72
N LYS A 261 -9.05 -21.11 -9.75
CA LYS A 261 -9.22 -22.55 -9.59
C LYS A 261 -7.97 -23.19 -8.97
N GLU A 262 -6.78 -22.78 -9.41
CA GLU A 262 -5.50 -23.20 -8.84
C GLU A 262 -5.37 -22.75 -7.37
N LEU A 263 -5.79 -21.53 -7.05
CA LEU A 263 -5.82 -21.02 -5.68
C LEU A 263 -6.84 -21.78 -4.81
N SER A 264 -8.03 -22.11 -5.33
CA SER A 264 -9.02 -22.93 -4.62
C SER A 264 -8.49 -24.34 -4.33
N GLN A 265 -7.75 -24.94 -5.28
CA GLN A 265 -7.12 -26.24 -5.08
C GLN A 265 -6.01 -26.17 -4.03
N ALA A 266 -5.15 -25.15 -4.09
CA ALA A 266 -4.11 -24.93 -3.09
C ALA A 266 -4.69 -24.74 -1.67
N ILE A 267 -5.85 -24.07 -1.56
CA ILE A 267 -6.54 -23.90 -0.28
C ILE A 267 -7.08 -25.23 0.25
N GLN A 268 -7.63 -26.07 -0.61
CA GLN A 268 -8.05 -27.42 -0.19
C GLN A 268 -6.85 -28.23 0.27
N SER A 269 -5.78 -28.28 -0.51
CA SER A 269 -4.55 -29.00 -0.16
C SER A 269 -3.93 -28.54 1.16
N VAL A 270 -3.91 -27.22 1.43
CA VAL A 270 -3.31 -26.71 2.67
C VAL A 270 -4.20 -26.94 3.88
N ARG A 271 -5.53 -26.87 3.70
CA ARG A 271 -6.46 -27.19 4.79
C ARG A 271 -6.37 -28.66 5.17
N GLU A 272 -6.27 -29.55 4.19
CA GLU A 272 -6.02 -30.98 4.40
C GLU A 272 -4.69 -31.21 5.13
N SER A 273 -3.58 -30.59 4.68
CA SER A 273 -2.28 -30.77 5.35
C SER A 273 -2.27 -30.23 6.78
N ILE A 274 -2.98 -29.13 7.06
CA ILE A 274 -3.13 -28.59 8.42
C ILE A 274 -4.01 -29.52 9.27
N GLU A 275 -5.08 -30.10 8.71
CA GLU A 275 -5.96 -31.06 9.40
C GLU A 275 -5.21 -32.36 9.75
N GLU A 276 -4.36 -32.84 8.84
CA GLU A 276 -3.47 -34.00 9.00
C GLU A 276 -2.24 -33.71 9.87
N GLU A 277 -2.01 -32.45 10.26
CA GLU A 277 -0.82 -31.99 11.01
C GLU A 277 0.51 -32.25 10.28
N ASP A 278 0.47 -32.35 8.95
CA ASP A 278 1.64 -32.57 8.10
C ASP A 278 2.43 -31.26 7.91
N LEU A 279 3.49 -31.10 8.71
CA LEU A 279 4.35 -29.91 8.74
C LEU A 279 5.05 -29.65 7.41
N GLU A 280 5.69 -30.66 6.82
CA GLU A 280 6.49 -30.49 5.60
C GLU A 280 5.62 -30.06 4.43
N LYS A 281 4.49 -30.76 4.25
CA LYS A 281 3.50 -30.47 3.21
C LYS A 281 2.86 -29.10 3.42
N THR A 282 2.56 -28.71 4.66
CA THR A 282 2.01 -27.37 4.96
C THR A 282 2.99 -26.27 4.59
N ILE A 283 4.27 -26.40 4.94
CA ILE A 283 5.32 -25.43 4.60
C ILE A 283 5.51 -25.34 3.07
N GLU A 284 5.50 -26.48 2.37
CA GLU A 284 5.62 -26.53 0.91
C GLU A 284 4.44 -25.80 0.23
N ILE A 285 3.21 -26.09 0.65
CA ILE A 285 2.02 -25.49 0.03
C ILE A 285 1.97 -23.97 0.31
N PHE A 286 2.48 -23.51 1.46
CA PHE A 286 2.60 -22.07 1.76
C PHE A 286 3.41 -21.30 0.70
N ASP A 287 4.37 -21.92 0.01
CA ASP A 287 5.07 -21.26 -1.10
C ASP A 287 4.14 -20.84 -2.23
N THR A 288 3.07 -21.58 -2.47
CA THR A 288 2.08 -21.25 -3.50
C THR A 288 1.38 -19.93 -3.22
N PHE A 289 1.13 -19.64 -1.94
CA PHE A 289 0.48 -18.41 -1.50
C PHE A 289 1.44 -17.23 -1.36
N ILE A 290 2.75 -17.48 -1.20
CA ILE A 290 3.74 -16.43 -0.90
C ILE A 290 4.49 -15.99 -2.15
N ASP A 291 4.89 -16.94 -3.00
CA ASP A 291 5.73 -16.69 -4.17
C ASP A 291 4.98 -15.85 -5.23
N PRO A 292 5.47 -14.65 -5.56
CA PRO A 292 4.87 -13.80 -6.59
C PRO A 292 4.74 -14.48 -7.96
N ALA A 293 5.60 -15.46 -8.28
CA ALA A 293 5.54 -16.21 -9.54
C ALA A 293 4.43 -17.29 -9.56
N LYS A 294 3.83 -17.60 -8.41
CA LYS A 294 2.69 -18.52 -8.25
C LYS A 294 1.40 -17.72 -7.99
N SER A 295 0.81 -17.87 -6.80
CA SER A 295 -0.39 -17.11 -6.40
C SER A 295 -0.06 -15.93 -5.49
N GLY A 296 1.21 -15.66 -5.20
CA GLY A 296 1.64 -14.60 -4.28
C GLY A 296 1.22 -13.20 -4.73
N GLU A 297 1.29 -12.89 -6.01
CA GLU A 297 0.82 -11.59 -6.54
C GLU A 297 -0.70 -11.44 -6.30
N GLN A 298 -1.47 -12.50 -6.58
CA GLN A 298 -2.91 -12.51 -6.35
C GLN A 298 -3.28 -12.40 -4.85
N MET A 299 -2.49 -13.04 -3.99
CA MET A 299 -2.63 -12.94 -2.54
C MET A 299 -2.31 -11.54 -2.04
N ILE A 300 -1.24 -10.89 -2.52
CA ILE A 300 -0.91 -9.49 -2.18
C ILE A 300 -2.04 -8.55 -2.60
N GLU A 301 -2.62 -8.76 -3.79
CA GLU A 301 -3.68 -7.90 -4.31
C GLU A 301 -5.02 -8.07 -3.61
N ASN A 302 -5.40 -9.30 -3.24
CA ASN A 302 -6.75 -9.61 -2.78
C ASN A 302 -6.86 -9.98 -1.30
N PHE A 303 -5.74 -10.35 -0.68
CA PHE A 303 -5.66 -10.97 0.65
C PHE A 303 -4.34 -10.56 1.34
N PHE A 304 -4.03 -9.26 1.35
CA PHE A 304 -2.73 -8.74 1.79
C PHE A 304 -2.39 -9.12 3.23
N ASP A 305 -3.36 -9.02 4.14
CA ASP A 305 -3.17 -9.34 5.54
C ASP A 305 -2.98 -10.86 5.73
N GLU A 306 -3.73 -11.67 4.99
CA GLU A 306 -3.58 -13.12 4.99
C GLU A 306 -2.26 -13.57 4.35
N HIS A 307 -1.82 -12.92 3.27
CA HIS A 307 -0.49 -13.14 2.67
C HIS A 307 0.61 -12.90 3.70
N ARG A 308 0.52 -11.80 4.45
CA ARG A 308 1.46 -11.48 5.53
C ARG A 308 1.42 -12.54 6.64
N GLU A 309 0.24 -12.95 7.10
CA GLU A 309 0.12 -13.97 8.16
C GLU A 309 0.67 -15.33 7.70
N ILE A 310 0.39 -15.76 6.46
CA ILE A 310 0.90 -17.03 5.90
C ILE A 310 2.44 -16.99 5.81
N ARG A 311 3.04 -15.85 5.42
CA ARG A 311 4.51 -15.67 5.46
C ARG A 311 5.07 -15.85 6.87
N LEU A 312 4.46 -15.20 7.87
CA LEU A 312 4.91 -15.28 9.26
C LEU A 312 4.75 -16.69 9.83
N TRP A 313 3.66 -17.38 9.50
CA TRP A 313 3.46 -18.77 9.89
C TRP A 313 4.48 -19.69 9.24
N LYS A 314 4.81 -19.51 7.96
CA LYS A 314 5.84 -20.33 7.30
C LYS A 314 7.19 -20.24 8.03
N ILE A 315 7.58 -19.03 8.43
CA ILE A 315 8.82 -18.81 9.19
C ILE A 315 8.74 -19.54 10.54
N ARG A 316 7.67 -19.30 11.31
CA ARG A 316 7.50 -19.92 12.63
C ARG A 316 7.36 -21.43 12.59
N LEU A 317 6.77 -22.00 11.54
CA LEU A 317 6.70 -23.45 11.34
C LEU A 317 8.08 -24.05 11.05
N LYS A 318 8.94 -23.34 10.32
CA LYS A 318 10.34 -23.75 10.13
C LYS A 318 11.15 -23.68 11.42
N ASP A 319 10.88 -22.69 12.27
CA ASP A 319 11.63 -22.45 13.50
C ASP A 319 11.15 -23.32 14.68
N ARG A 320 9.83 -23.50 14.81
CA ARG A 320 9.17 -24.14 15.96
C ARG A 320 8.53 -25.50 15.66
N GLY A 321 8.50 -25.91 14.39
CA GLY A 321 8.06 -27.25 13.99
C GLY A 321 6.59 -27.54 14.23
N GLU A 322 6.29 -28.82 14.44
CA GLU A 322 4.94 -29.40 14.49
C GLU A 322 4.11 -28.88 15.68
N GLU A 323 4.74 -28.64 16.83
CA GLU A 323 4.05 -28.08 18.00
C GLU A 323 3.40 -26.71 17.69
N TYR A 324 4.07 -25.88 16.90
CA TYR A 324 3.51 -24.59 16.49
C TYR A 324 2.32 -24.73 15.52
N LEU A 325 2.36 -25.76 14.66
CA LEU A 325 1.26 -26.09 13.76
C LEU A 325 0.02 -26.46 14.57
N ILE A 326 0.17 -27.36 15.54
CA ILE A 326 -0.92 -27.82 16.41
C ILE A 326 -1.51 -26.65 17.21
N GLU A 327 -0.67 -25.83 17.83
CA GLU A 327 -1.11 -24.65 18.62
C GLU A 327 -1.93 -23.64 17.79
N ASN A 328 -1.67 -23.53 16.49
CA ASN A 328 -2.26 -22.51 15.62
C ASN A 328 -3.23 -23.08 14.57
N LYS A 329 -3.51 -24.39 14.64
CA LYS A 329 -4.33 -25.15 13.67
C LYS A 329 -5.66 -24.48 13.40
N GLU A 330 -6.44 -24.19 14.44
CA GLU A 330 -7.76 -23.54 14.30
C GLU A 330 -7.65 -22.16 13.65
N LYS A 331 -6.66 -21.35 14.04
CA LYS A 331 -6.45 -20.01 13.48
C LYS A 331 -6.12 -20.08 11.99
N MET A 332 -5.29 -21.04 11.58
CA MET A 332 -4.93 -21.26 10.18
C MET A 332 -6.13 -21.72 9.36
N LEU A 333 -6.92 -22.68 9.87
CA LEU A 333 -8.11 -23.19 9.19
C LEU A 333 -9.18 -22.11 9.00
N VAL A 334 -9.41 -21.26 10.02
CA VAL A 334 -10.34 -20.12 9.90
C VAL A 334 -9.89 -19.15 8.82
N LEU A 335 -8.59 -18.81 8.78
CA LEU A 335 -8.04 -17.92 7.76
C LEU A 335 -8.25 -18.48 6.36
N PHE A 336 -7.89 -19.74 6.12
CA PHE A 336 -8.07 -20.36 4.80
C PHE A 336 -9.54 -20.56 4.42
N GLY A 337 -10.42 -20.81 5.40
CA GLY A 337 -11.87 -20.86 5.18
C GLY A 337 -12.46 -19.51 4.73
N ASN A 338 -11.97 -18.40 5.29
CA ASN A 338 -12.38 -17.06 4.87
C ASN A 338 -11.93 -16.73 3.44
N ILE A 339 -10.71 -17.14 3.08
CA ILE A 339 -10.18 -17.01 1.70
C ILE A 339 -11.04 -17.84 0.74
N GLU A 340 -11.34 -19.10 1.09
CA GLU A 340 -12.14 -20.01 0.26
C GLU A 340 -13.57 -19.50 0.05
N ALA A 341 -14.24 -18.99 1.10
CA ALA A 341 -15.57 -18.41 0.97
C ALA A 341 -15.58 -17.22 0.01
N THR A 342 -14.52 -16.41 0.05
CA THR A 342 -14.33 -15.26 -0.84
C THR A 342 -14.09 -15.70 -2.28
N ILE A 343 -13.26 -16.71 -2.51
CA ILE A 343 -12.98 -17.26 -3.86
C ILE A 343 -14.20 -17.97 -4.43
N THR A 344 -14.90 -18.78 -3.64
CA THR A 344 -16.12 -19.49 -4.06
C THR A 344 -17.21 -18.52 -4.50
N LYS A 345 -17.36 -17.41 -3.78
CA LYS A 345 -18.25 -16.31 -4.18
C LYS A 345 -17.84 -15.68 -5.50
N LYS A 346 -16.53 -15.48 -5.73
CA LYS A 346 -15.98 -14.97 -7.00
C LYS A 346 -16.22 -15.96 -8.16
N LEU A 347 -15.92 -17.25 -7.99
CA LEU A 347 -16.11 -18.30 -9.00
C LEU A 347 -17.58 -18.50 -9.40
N ARG A 348 -18.50 -18.48 -8.42
CA ARG A 348 -19.95 -18.60 -8.69
C ARG A 348 -20.47 -17.45 -9.55
N ASN A 349 -19.99 -16.24 -9.29
CA ASN A 349 -20.35 -15.05 -10.07
C ASN A 349 -19.79 -15.12 -11.50
N GLU A 350 -18.62 -15.75 -11.71
CA GLU A 350 -18.01 -15.94 -13.04
C GLU A 350 -18.70 -17.02 -13.88
N ILE A 351 -19.07 -18.17 -13.29
CA ILE A 351 -19.76 -19.26 -13.99
C ILE A 351 -21.15 -18.80 -14.47
N SER A 352 -21.89 -18.09 -13.61
CA SER A 352 -23.22 -17.54 -13.94
C SER A 352 -23.17 -16.58 -15.14
N TYR A 353 -22.07 -15.84 -15.30
CA TYR A 353 -21.83 -14.91 -16.40
C TYR A 353 -21.49 -15.59 -17.74
N SER A 354 -21.06 -16.87 -17.71
CA SER A 354 -20.69 -17.65 -18.89
C SER A 354 -21.87 -18.43 -19.51
N ALA A 355 -22.83 -18.84 -18.68
CA ALA A 355 -24.04 -19.55 -19.11
C ALA A 355 -25.00 -18.62 -19.88
N ASP A 356 -25.14 -17.36 -19.46
CA ASP A 356 -25.99 -16.34 -20.11
C ASP A 356 -25.50 -15.86 -21.49
N LYS A 357 -24.29 -16.28 -21.91
CA LYS A 357 -23.74 -15.96 -23.24
C LYS A 357 -23.81 -17.11 -24.24
N SER A 358 -24.32 -18.25 -23.82
CA SER A 358 -24.39 -19.48 -24.61
C SER A 358 -25.80 -19.80 -25.10
N GLN A 359 -26.75 -18.88 -24.93
CA GLN A 359 -28.14 -18.96 -25.41
C GLN A 359 -28.43 -17.88 -26.45
#